data_AF-A0A811NS98-F1
#
_entry.id   AF-A0A811NS98-F1
#
_cell.length_a   1.000
_cell.length_b   1.000
_cell.length_c   1.000
_cell.angle_alpha   90.00
_cell.angle_beta   90.00
_cell.angle_gamma   90.00
#
_symmetry.space_group_name_H-M   'P 1'
#
loop_
_entity.id
_entity.type
_entity.pdbx_description
1 polymer ?
#
loop_
_entity_poly.entity_id
_entity_poly.type
_entity_poly.pdbx_seq_one_letter_code
_entity_poly.pdbx_strand_id
1 'polypeptide(L)'
;MGFKRSPPPFLAVANKTNKQVFRGLLAVNFASAGSGILDTTGSSIIPLSKQVEQFAAVQRNISSRVGNGAAADALLSRSLFLVSTGGNDLFAFFSRNSTPSDADKQQYVGNLVALYQNHVKALYVLGARKFAVIDVPPIGCCPYPRSLHPLGACIDVLNELARGFNKGVKAAMHGLSLSFQGFRGNEKGN
;
A
#
# COMPACT_ATOMS: atom_id res chain seq x y z
N MET A 1 8.55 15.15 -4.72
CA MET A 1 7.90 15.36 -3.40
C MET A 1 8.95 15.96 -2.49
N GLY A 2 8.99 17.29 -2.32
CA GLY A 2 10.10 18.02 -1.67
C GLY A 2 10.21 17.87 -0.15
N PHE A 3 9.96 16.68 0.40
CA PHE A 3 10.15 16.41 1.83
C PHE A 3 11.60 16.03 2.12
N LYS A 4 12.20 16.63 3.15
CA LYS A 4 13.59 16.32 3.58
C LYS A 4 13.77 14.90 4.12
N ARG A 5 12.69 14.27 4.60
CA ARG A 5 12.66 12.92 5.18
C ARG A 5 11.24 12.35 5.14
N SER A 6 11.15 11.04 5.33
CA SER A 6 9.86 10.35 5.51
C SER A 6 9.06 10.94 6.69
N PRO A 7 7.73 11.00 6.61
CA PRO A 7 6.88 11.36 7.74
C PRO A 7 7.13 10.46 8.96
N PRO A 8 6.86 10.95 10.19
CA PRO A 8 7.01 10.14 11.38
C PRO A 8 6.11 8.89 11.34
N PRO A 9 6.55 7.74 11.87
CA PRO A 9 5.74 6.53 11.91
C PRO A 9 4.57 6.68 12.88
N PHE A 10 3.43 6.04 12.57
CA PHE A 10 2.20 6.12 13.36
C PHE A 10 2.43 5.83 14.85
N LEU A 11 3.17 4.78 15.19
CA LEU A 11 3.42 4.41 16.59
C LEU A 11 4.19 5.47 17.39
N ALA A 12 5.00 6.31 16.73
CA ALA A 12 5.70 7.41 17.40
C ALA A 12 4.79 8.61 17.73
N VAL A 13 3.63 8.70 17.09
CA VAL A 13 2.66 9.81 17.25
C VAL A 13 1.35 9.38 17.92
N ALA A 14 1.02 8.08 17.90
CA ALA A 14 -0.24 7.53 18.42
C ALA A 14 -0.51 7.87 19.90
N ASN A 15 0.54 7.86 20.73
CA ASN A 15 0.42 8.12 22.17
C ASN A 15 0.72 9.58 22.57
N LYS A 16 1.01 10.47 21.62
CA LYS A 16 1.31 11.87 21.92
C LYS A 16 0.01 12.68 21.87
N THR A 17 -0.54 13.00 23.04
CA THR A 17 -1.69 13.91 23.26
C THR A 17 -1.45 15.34 22.80
N ASN A 18 -0.23 15.68 22.41
CA ASN A 18 0.18 17.06 22.23
C ASN A 18 -0.57 17.72 21.06
N LYS A 19 -1.39 18.73 21.36
CA LYS A 19 -2.15 19.54 20.38
C LYS A 19 -1.25 20.12 19.28
N GLN A 20 0.05 20.31 19.57
CA GLN A 20 1.07 20.76 18.62
C GLN A 20 1.45 19.72 17.56
N VAL A 21 1.43 18.41 17.88
CA VAL A 21 1.77 17.34 16.92
C VAL A 21 0.75 17.32 15.79
N PHE A 22 -0.55 17.43 16.09
CA PHE A 22 -1.60 17.50 15.06
C PHE A 22 -1.77 18.88 14.42
N ARG A 23 -1.40 19.97 15.11
CA ARG A 23 -1.38 21.32 14.51
C ARG A 23 -0.30 21.49 13.42
N GLY A 24 0.68 20.58 13.35
CA GLY A 24 1.76 20.58 12.35
C GLY A 24 2.04 19.23 11.68
N LEU A 25 1.19 18.21 11.89
CA LEU A 25 1.31 16.91 11.21
C LEU A 25 0.87 17.09 9.75
N LEU A 26 1.85 17.40 8.89
CA LEU A 26 1.65 17.44 7.44
C LEU A 26 1.43 16.05 6.85
N ALA A 27 1.91 14.99 7.52
CA ALA A 27 1.81 13.60 7.07
C ALA A 27 2.11 12.60 8.21
N VAL A 28 1.62 11.36 8.08
CA VAL A 28 1.90 10.22 8.97
C VAL A 28 2.33 9.03 8.10
N ASN A 29 3.32 8.26 8.56
CA ASN A 29 3.74 7.03 7.90
C ASN A 29 3.18 5.80 8.62
N PHE A 30 2.41 4.97 7.91
CA PHE A 30 1.83 3.73 8.44
C PHE A 30 2.60 2.48 7.99
N ALA A 31 3.57 2.61 7.09
CA ALA A 31 4.27 1.49 6.49
C ALA A 31 5.09 0.70 7.52
N SER A 32 5.10 -0.63 7.35
CA SER A 32 5.95 -1.57 8.09
C SER A 32 6.83 -2.34 7.12
N ALA A 33 8.13 -2.42 7.41
CA ALA A 33 9.02 -3.27 6.62
C ALA A 33 8.54 -4.73 6.68
N GLY A 34 8.67 -5.45 5.56
CA GLY A 34 8.18 -6.82 5.42
C GLY A 34 6.66 -6.96 5.29
N SER A 35 5.87 -5.88 5.43
CA SER A 35 4.41 -5.98 5.31
C SER A 35 3.94 -6.37 3.92
N GLY A 36 2.89 -7.16 3.87
CA GLY A 36 2.14 -7.45 2.66
C GLY A 36 0.71 -6.95 2.72
N ILE A 37 0.00 -7.20 1.62
CA ILE A 37 -1.45 -7.08 1.53
C ILE A 37 -2.11 -8.18 2.35
N LEU A 38 -1.52 -9.38 2.37
CA LEU A 38 -1.96 -10.50 3.19
C LEU A 38 -1.43 -10.35 4.62
N ASP A 39 -2.29 -10.64 5.59
CA ASP A 39 -1.91 -10.69 7.01
C ASP A 39 -0.90 -11.81 7.31
N THR A 40 -0.79 -12.80 6.43
CA THR A 40 0.09 -13.97 6.56
C THR A 40 1.46 -13.80 5.90
N THR A 41 1.76 -12.64 5.31
CA THR A 41 3.01 -12.41 4.56
C THR A 41 4.25 -12.30 5.46
N GLY A 42 4.10 -11.87 6.71
CA GLY A 42 5.22 -11.79 7.65
C GLY A 42 4.80 -12.03 9.09
N SER A 43 5.77 -12.35 9.94
CA SER A 43 5.61 -12.48 11.38
C SER A 43 6.05 -11.20 12.10
N SER A 44 5.33 -10.81 13.15
CA SER A 44 5.66 -9.62 13.97
C SER A 44 5.77 -8.30 13.20
N ILE A 45 5.06 -8.20 12.07
CA ILE A 45 4.94 -7.02 11.22
C ILE A 45 3.53 -6.42 11.31
N ILE A 46 3.35 -5.18 10.84
CA ILE A 46 2.03 -4.54 10.73
C ILE A 46 1.52 -4.72 9.30
N PRO A 47 0.61 -5.68 9.01
CA PRO A 47 0.09 -5.90 7.67
C PRO A 47 -0.79 -4.73 7.20
N LEU A 48 -1.07 -4.66 5.91
CA LEU A 48 -1.84 -3.55 5.32
C LEU A 48 -3.20 -3.35 5.98
N SER A 49 -3.88 -4.44 6.38
CA SER A 49 -5.14 -4.40 7.15
C SER A 49 -5.00 -3.53 8.41
N LYS A 50 -3.95 -3.78 9.20
CA LYS A 50 -3.64 -3.01 10.41
C LYS A 50 -3.18 -1.58 10.11
N GLN A 51 -2.48 -1.35 9.01
CA GLN A 51 -2.12 0.01 8.59
C GLN A 51 -3.37 0.84 8.25
N VAL A 52 -4.40 0.22 7.64
CA VAL A 52 -5.71 0.86 7.39
C VAL A 52 -6.44 1.14 8.72
N GLU A 53 -6.41 0.22 9.69
CA GLU A 53 -6.98 0.45 11.03
C GLU A 53 -6.30 1.62 11.76
N GLN A 54 -4.96 1.73 11.65
CA GLN A 54 -4.20 2.85 12.20
C GLN A 54 -4.61 4.17 11.55
N PHE A 55 -4.81 4.18 10.23
CA PHE A 55 -5.33 5.36 9.55
C PHE A 55 -6.75 5.71 10.02
N ALA A 56 -7.62 4.73 10.24
CA ALA A 56 -8.95 4.97 10.81
C ALA A 56 -8.87 5.62 12.20
N ALA A 57 -7.90 5.25 13.04
CA ALA A 57 -7.66 5.92 14.31
C ALA A 57 -7.21 7.39 14.13
N VAL A 58 -6.34 7.66 13.15
CA VAL A 58 -5.94 9.03 12.80
C VAL A 58 -7.13 9.84 12.28
N GLN A 59 -7.97 9.26 11.43
CA GLN A 59 -9.18 9.89 10.91
C GLN A 59 -10.12 10.31 12.04
N ARG A 60 -10.40 9.42 13.00
CA ARG A 60 -11.24 9.74 14.17
C ARG A 60 -10.65 10.88 15.01
N ASN A 61 -9.32 10.86 15.21
CA ASN A 61 -8.61 11.90 15.95
C ASN A 61 -8.61 13.25 15.22
N ILE A 62 -8.60 13.27 13.89
CA ILE A 62 -8.77 14.49 13.10
C ILE A 62 -10.19 15.01 13.32
N SER A 63 -11.21 14.18 13.08
CA SER A 63 -12.62 14.56 13.18
C SER A 63 -12.99 15.13 14.55
N SER A 64 -12.48 14.55 15.65
CA SER A 64 -12.73 15.07 16.99
C SER A 64 -12.07 16.43 17.27
N ARG A 65 -10.97 16.76 16.59
CA ARG A 65 -10.19 18.00 16.81
C ARG A 65 -10.65 19.17 15.96
N VAL A 66 -11.06 18.93 14.71
CA VAL A 66 -11.57 20.00 13.82
C VAL A 66 -13.03 20.35 14.09
N GLY A 67 -13.73 19.60 14.95
CA GLY A 67 -15.05 19.96 15.49
C GLY A 67 -16.22 19.87 14.51
N ASN A 68 -15.96 19.71 13.20
CA ASN A 68 -16.97 19.47 12.17
C ASN A 68 -16.45 18.42 11.17
N GLY A 69 -17.27 17.42 10.87
CA GLY A 69 -16.97 16.37 9.89
C GLY A 69 -16.62 16.91 8.51
N ALA A 70 -17.28 17.99 8.06
CA ALA A 70 -16.99 18.60 6.76
C ALA A 70 -15.55 19.13 6.64
N ALA A 71 -14.97 19.64 7.73
CA ALA A 71 -13.59 20.12 7.75
C ALA A 71 -12.58 18.95 7.71
N ALA A 72 -12.89 17.85 8.39
CA ALA A 72 -12.09 16.63 8.34
C ALA A 72 -12.12 16.02 6.92
N ASP A 73 -13.30 15.92 6.31
CA ASP A 73 -13.47 15.41 4.96
C ASP A 73 -12.76 16.28 3.91
N ALA A 74 -12.82 17.60 4.07
CA ALA A 74 -12.09 18.54 3.21
C ALA A 74 -10.56 18.36 3.33
N LEU A 75 -10.05 18.11 4.55
CA LEU A 75 -8.63 17.85 4.77
C LEU A 75 -8.20 16.52 4.10
N LEU A 76 -8.94 15.45 4.34
CA LEU A 76 -8.61 14.11 3.86
C LEU A 76 -8.74 13.99 2.34
N SER A 77 -9.79 14.57 1.75
CA SER A 77 -9.99 14.58 0.29
C SER A 77 -8.90 15.35 -0.46
N ARG A 78 -8.26 16.34 0.19
CA ARG A 78 -7.14 17.09 -0.38
C ARG A 78 -5.79 16.41 -0.19
N SER A 79 -5.67 15.53 0.81
CA SER A 79 -4.46 14.81 1.18
C SER A 79 -4.08 13.74 0.14
N LEU A 80 -2.79 13.43 0.04
CA LEU A 80 -2.27 12.38 -0.83
C LEU A 80 -1.96 11.11 -0.03
N PHE A 81 -2.48 9.98 -0.52
CA PHE A 81 -2.27 8.65 0.03
C PHE A 81 -1.28 7.90 -0.85
N LEU A 82 -0.05 7.74 -0.38
CA LEU A 82 0.99 6.99 -1.08
C LEU A 82 0.96 5.53 -0.63
N VAL A 83 0.75 4.60 -1.56
CA VAL A 83 0.65 3.16 -1.28
C VAL A 83 1.74 2.41 -2.06
N SER A 84 2.52 1.60 -1.35
CA SER A 84 3.60 0.78 -1.90
C SER A 84 3.63 -0.54 -1.14
N THR A 85 3.07 -1.59 -1.73
CA THR A 85 2.91 -2.92 -1.10
C THR A 85 2.67 -3.98 -2.18
N GLY A 86 2.68 -5.26 -1.80
CA GLY A 86 2.53 -6.40 -2.72
C GLY A 86 3.85 -7.16 -2.98
N GLY A 87 4.99 -6.47 -3.01
CA GLY A 87 6.28 -7.12 -3.29
C GLY A 87 6.65 -8.25 -2.33
N ASN A 88 6.38 -8.08 -1.03
CA ASN A 88 6.62 -9.13 -0.03
C ASN A 88 5.67 -10.32 -0.20
N ASP A 89 4.42 -10.08 -0.60
CA ASP A 89 3.45 -11.14 -0.90
C ASP A 89 3.95 -11.99 -2.08
N LEU A 90 4.46 -11.36 -3.14
CA LEU A 90 5.03 -12.06 -4.30
C LEU A 90 6.28 -12.88 -3.93
N PHE A 91 7.17 -12.34 -3.08
CA PHE A 91 8.29 -13.11 -2.55
C PHE A 91 7.84 -14.31 -1.72
N ALA A 92 6.85 -14.14 -0.86
CA ALA A 92 6.32 -15.20 -0.02
C ALA A 92 5.64 -16.30 -0.85
N PHE A 93 4.91 -15.95 -1.90
CA PHE A 93 4.33 -16.89 -2.85
C PHE A 93 5.41 -17.71 -3.57
N PHE A 94 6.40 -17.04 -4.17
CA PHE A 94 7.49 -17.70 -4.87
C PHE A 94 8.32 -18.60 -3.95
N SER A 95 8.55 -18.19 -2.71
CA SER A 95 9.30 -19.01 -1.74
C SER A 95 8.57 -20.31 -1.36
N ARG A 96 7.23 -20.35 -1.47
CA ARG A 96 6.42 -21.56 -1.23
C ARG A 96 6.34 -22.45 -2.47
N ASN A 97 6.33 -21.85 -3.65
CA ASN A 97 6.31 -22.55 -4.93
C ASN A 97 7.11 -21.75 -5.97
N SER A 98 8.32 -22.21 -6.28
CA SER A 98 9.24 -21.53 -7.22
C SER A 98 8.95 -21.84 -8.68
N THR A 99 8.13 -22.85 -8.96
CA THR A 99 7.71 -23.25 -10.32
C THR A 99 6.17 -23.30 -10.41
N PRO A 100 5.47 -22.18 -10.10
CA PRO A 100 4.02 -22.14 -10.15
C PRO A 100 3.53 -22.25 -11.59
N SER A 101 2.40 -22.94 -11.79
CA SER A 101 1.74 -22.94 -13.09
C SER A 101 1.21 -21.55 -13.43
N ASP A 102 0.91 -21.30 -14.71
CA ASP A 102 0.26 -20.04 -15.11
C ASP A 102 -1.08 -19.83 -14.41
N ALA A 103 -1.83 -20.91 -14.18
CA ALA A 103 -3.09 -20.86 -13.44
C ALA A 103 -2.87 -20.43 -11.98
N ASP A 104 -1.85 -20.97 -11.30
CA ASP A 104 -1.53 -20.59 -9.93
C ASP A 104 -1.12 -19.12 -9.82
N LYS A 105 -0.28 -18.65 -10.76
CA LYS A 105 0.14 -17.24 -10.84
C LYS A 105 -1.08 -16.33 -11.01
N GLN A 106 -1.95 -16.65 -11.97
CA GLN A 106 -3.17 -15.87 -12.25
C GLN A 106 -4.12 -15.83 -11.05
N GLN A 107 -4.40 -16.98 -10.44
CA GLN A 107 -5.27 -17.08 -9.28
C GLN A 107 -4.72 -16.29 -8.10
N TYR A 108 -3.43 -16.44 -7.79
CA TYR A 108 -2.80 -15.74 -6.69
C TYR A 108 -2.80 -14.22 -6.88
N VAL A 109 -2.35 -13.74 -8.06
CA VAL A 109 -2.34 -12.32 -8.40
C VAL A 109 -3.76 -11.74 -8.39
N GLY A 110 -4.74 -12.45 -8.96
CA GLY A 110 -6.14 -12.01 -8.96
C GLY A 110 -6.70 -11.80 -7.55
N ASN A 111 -6.46 -12.76 -6.65
CA ASN A 111 -6.85 -12.66 -5.25
C ASN A 111 -6.16 -11.48 -4.54
N LEU A 112 -4.86 -11.31 -4.79
CA LEU A 112 -4.07 -10.24 -4.17
C LEU A 112 -4.54 -8.85 -4.63
N VAL A 113 -4.87 -8.70 -5.91
CA VAL A 113 -5.45 -7.46 -6.48
C VAL A 113 -6.84 -7.18 -5.89
N ALA A 114 -7.68 -8.19 -5.73
CA ALA A 114 -9.01 -8.03 -5.12
C ALA A 114 -8.91 -7.54 -3.67
N LEU A 115 -7.98 -8.10 -2.89
CA LEU A 115 -7.71 -7.64 -1.51
C LEU A 115 -7.14 -6.22 -1.48
N TYR A 116 -6.19 -5.91 -2.38
CA TYR A 116 -5.66 -4.55 -2.53
C TYR A 116 -6.80 -3.55 -2.79
N GLN A 117 -7.69 -3.87 -3.73
CA GLN A 117 -8.85 -3.04 -4.05
C GLN A 117 -9.77 -2.83 -2.84
N ASN A 118 -9.97 -3.85 -2.00
CA ASN A 118 -10.76 -3.74 -0.77
C ASN A 118 -10.12 -2.79 0.24
N HIS A 119 -8.79 -2.82 0.42
CA HIS A 119 -8.11 -1.85 1.28
C HIS A 119 -8.21 -0.42 0.74
N VAL A 120 -8.11 -0.22 -0.57
CA VAL A 120 -8.31 1.11 -1.18
C VAL A 120 -9.75 1.60 -0.98
N LYS A 121 -10.75 0.73 -1.14
CA LYS A 121 -12.15 1.06 -0.83
C LYS A 121 -12.34 1.44 0.63
N ALA A 122 -11.70 0.71 1.56
CA ALA A 122 -11.76 1.03 2.99
C ALA A 122 -11.15 2.42 3.28
N LEU A 123 -9.99 2.73 2.70
CA LEU A 123 -9.39 4.07 2.79
C LEU A 123 -10.30 5.15 2.19
N TYR A 124 -10.96 4.86 1.07
CA TYR A 124 -11.91 5.78 0.45
C TYR A 124 -13.12 6.06 1.35
N VAL A 125 -13.69 5.04 1.99
CA VAL A 125 -14.77 5.20 2.98
C VAL A 125 -14.31 6.08 4.15
N LEU A 126 -13.04 6.00 4.53
CA LEU A 126 -12.41 6.85 5.54
C LEU A 126 -12.03 8.26 5.05
N GLY A 127 -12.47 8.68 3.86
CA GLY A 127 -12.27 10.04 3.35
C GLY A 127 -11.09 10.23 2.41
N ALA A 128 -10.31 9.19 2.12
CA ALA A 128 -9.23 9.28 1.14
C ALA A 128 -9.78 9.47 -0.28
N ARG A 129 -9.19 10.39 -1.05
CA ARG A 129 -9.60 10.64 -2.45
C ARG A 129 -8.46 10.61 -3.46
N LYS A 130 -7.24 11.00 -3.05
CA LYS A 130 -6.08 11.03 -3.94
C LYS A 130 -5.09 9.94 -3.58
N PHE A 131 -4.91 8.99 -4.47
CA PHE A 131 -4.00 7.87 -4.31
C PHE A 131 -2.83 8.00 -5.28
N ALA A 132 -1.61 7.84 -4.77
CA ALA A 132 -0.43 7.58 -5.56
C ALA A 132 -0.02 6.12 -5.28
N VAL A 133 -0.09 5.29 -6.32
CA VAL A 133 0.31 3.88 -6.22
C VAL A 133 1.71 3.74 -6.81
N ILE A 134 2.58 3.08 -6.06
CA ILE A 134 3.93 2.71 -6.51
C ILE A 134 3.88 1.25 -6.94
N ASP A 135 4.28 1.02 -8.18
CA ASP A 135 4.40 -0.31 -8.77
C ASP A 135 5.43 -1.15 -8.03
N VAL A 136 5.17 -2.46 -7.96
CA VAL A 136 6.19 -3.42 -7.55
C VAL A 136 7.28 -3.43 -8.64
N PRO A 137 8.56 -3.15 -8.31
CA PRO A 137 9.62 -3.15 -9.31
C PRO A 137 9.90 -4.56 -9.84
N PRO A 138 10.82 -4.73 -10.81
CA PRO A 138 11.32 -6.05 -11.22
C PRO A 138 12.06 -6.77 -10.08
N ILE A 139 11.31 -7.32 -9.13
CA ILE A 139 11.84 -7.89 -7.88
C ILE A 139 12.71 -9.13 -8.11
N GLY A 140 12.55 -9.84 -9.23
CA GLY A 140 13.44 -10.93 -9.62
C GLY A 140 14.86 -10.48 -9.94
N CYS A 141 15.07 -9.18 -10.19
CA CYS A 141 16.38 -8.58 -10.44
C CYS A 141 17.01 -7.93 -9.20
N CYS A 142 16.37 -8.01 -8.02
CA CYS A 142 16.97 -7.53 -6.78
C CYS A 142 18.22 -8.35 -6.41
N PRO A 143 19.16 -7.80 -5.62
CA PRO A 143 20.39 -8.52 -5.25
C PRO A 143 20.16 -9.89 -4.62
N TYR A 144 19.16 -10.02 -3.73
CA TYR A 144 18.87 -11.28 -3.06
C TYR A 144 18.45 -12.40 -4.03
N PRO A 145 17.39 -12.25 -4.88
CA PRO A 145 17.05 -13.27 -5.88
C PRO A 145 18.19 -13.61 -6.85
N ARG A 146 18.95 -12.60 -7.30
CA ARG A 146 20.08 -12.81 -8.20
C ARG A 146 21.19 -13.63 -7.54
N SER A 147 21.40 -13.48 -6.23
CA SER A 147 22.39 -14.28 -5.49
C SER A 147 22.02 -15.77 -5.41
N LEU A 148 20.74 -16.12 -5.59
CA LEU A 148 20.26 -17.50 -5.61
C LEU A 148 20.35 -18.13 -7.01
N HIS A 149 20.52 -17.31 -8.05
CA HIS A 149 20.64 -17.78 -9.42
C HIS A 149 22.11 -18.10 -9.75
N PRO A 150 22.45 -19.29 -10.29
CA PRO A 150 23.84 -19.69 -10.54
C PRO A 150 24.65 -18.71 -11.41
N LEU A 151 23.98 -18.07 -12.37
CA LEU A 151 24.57 -17.08 -13.28
C LEU A 151 24.36 -15.62 -12.84
N GLY A 152 23.78 -15.36 -11.67
CA GLY A 152 23.43 -14.00 -11.23
C GLY A 152 22.36 -13.31 -12.09
N ALA A 153 21.58 -14.09 -12.85
CA ALA A 153 20.48 -13.60 -13.69
C ALA A 153 19.24 -13.26 -12.84
N CYS A 154 18.29 -12.54 -13.44
CA CYS A 154 17.01 -12.30 -12.79
C CYS A 154 16.18 -13.58 -12.72
N ILE A 155 15.33 -13.69 -11.70
CA ILE A 155 14.31 -14.73 -11.64
C ILE A 155 13.05 -14.25 -12.38
N ASP A 156 12.78 -14.81 -13.56
CA ASP A 156 11.72 -14.33 -14.45
C ASP A 156 10.32 -14.50 -13.86
N VAL A 157 10.06 -15.60 -13.13
CA VAL A 157 8.77 -15.85 -12.46
C VAL A 157 8.39 -14.70 -11.52
N LEU A 158 9.35 -14.17 -10.76
CA LEU A 158 9.13 -13.03 -9.85
C LEU A 158 8.79 -11.75 -10.62
N ASN A 159 9.44 -11.53 -11.77
CA ASN A 159 9.17 -10.39 -12.63
C ASN A 159 7.81 -10.50 -13.34
N GLU A 160 7.40 -11.70 -13.73
CA GLU A 160 6.07 -11.97 -14.27
C GLU A 160 4.96 -11.70 -13.25
N LEU A 161 5.13 -12.17 -12.02
CA LEU A 161 4.22 -11.90 -10.91
C LEU A 161 4.08 -10.39 -10.66
N ALA A 162 5.20 -9.66 -10.63
CA ALA A 162 5.20 -8.20 -10.45
C ALA A 162 4.44 -7.48 -11.58
N ARG A 163 4.72 -7.83 -12.84
CA ARG A 163 4.01 -7.25 -14.00
C ARG A 163 2.51 -7.56 -13.96
N GLY A 164 2.13 -8.80 -13.66
CA GLY A 164 0.73 -9.22 -13.55
C GLY A 164 0.01 -8.46 -12.45
N PHE A 165 0.65 -8.34 -11.28
CA PHE A 165 0.12 -7.60 -10.14
C PHE A 165 -0.08 -6.12 -10.45
N ASN A 166 0.95 -5.43 -10.97
CA ASN A 166 0.85 -4.02 -11.32
C ASN A 166 -0.25 -3.76 -12.36
N LYS A 167 -0.33 -4.60 -13.41
CA LYS A 167 -1.41 -4.51 -14.41
C LYS A 167 -2.79 -4.67 -13.77
N GLY A 168 -2.94 -5.62 -12.85
CA GLY A 168 -4.19 -5.85 -12.13
C GLY A 168 -4.57 -4.68 -11.22
N VAL A 169 -3.61 -4.14 -10.45
CA VAL A 169 -3.82 -2.98 -9.59
C VAL A 169 -4.22 -1.76 -10.43
N LYS A 170 -3.52 -1.49 -11.55
CA LYS A 170 -3.87 -0.43 -12.48
C LYS A 170 -5.33 -0.52 -12.96
N ALA A 171 -5.73 -1.71 -13.40
CA ALA A 171 -7.09 -1.96 -13.86
C ALA A 171 -8.12 -1.76 -12.72
N ALA A 172 -7.82 -2.24 -11.51
CA ALA A 172 -8.67 -2.06 -10.34
C ALA A 172 -8.81 -0.58 -9.96
N MET A 173 -7.71 0.18 -9.94
CA MET A 173 -7.70 1.61 -9.65
C MET A 173 -8.47 2.42 -10.69
N HIS A 174 -8.32 2.08 -11.98
CA HIS A 174 -9.13 2.65 -13.05
C HIS A 174 -10.62 2.37 -12.83
N GLY A 175 -11.00 1.13 -12.53
CA GLY A 175 -12.38 0.77 -12.21
C GLY A 175 -12.94 1.58 -11.03
N LEU A 176 -12.16 1.73 -9.96
CA LEU A 176 -12.55 2.58 -8.82
C LEU A 176 -12.75 4.04 -9.22
N SER A 177 -11.90 4.58 -10.10
CA SER A 177 -12.02 5.97 -10.56
C SER A 177 -13.33 6.27 -11.29
N LEU A 178 -13.91 5.26 -11.95
CA LEU A 178 -15.20 5.37 -12.65
C LEU A 178 -16.39 5.23 -11.68
N SER A 179 -16.24 4.45 -10.61
CA SER A 179 -17.33 4.17 -9.65
C SER A 179 -17.40 5.15 -8.47
N PHE A 180 -16.30 5.82 -8.13
CA PHE A 180 -16.21 6.61 -6.90
C PHE A 180 -15.97 8.09 -7.19
N GLN A 181 -16.95 8.93 -6.85
CA GLN A 181 -16.90 10.37 -7.09
C GLN A 181 -15.68 11.01 -6.41
N GLY A 182 -14.91 11.78 -7.19
CA GLY A 182 -13.75 12.50 -6.69
C GLY A 182 -12.52 11.64 -6.42
N PHE A 183 -12.56 10.34 -6.71
CA PHE A 183 -11.39 9.46 -6.69
C PHE A 183 -10.38 9.89 -7.76
N ARG A 184 -9.11 9.98 -7.37
CA ARG A 184 -7.99 10.28 -8.26
C ARG A 184 -6.84 9.33 -7.95
N GLY A 185 -6.63 8.34 -8.81
CA GLY A 185 -5.48 7.43 -8.73
C GLY A 185 -4.47 7.78 -9.81
N ASN A 186 -3.25 8.14 -9.41
CA ASN A 186 -2.12 8.24 -10.35
C ASN A 186 -1.11 7.15 -10.03
N GLU A 187 -0.72 6.38 -11.05
CA GLU A 187 0.32 5.36 -10.95
C GLU A 187 1.61 5.97 -11.51
N LYS A 188 2.71 5.85 -10.76
CA LYS A 188 4.03 6.21 -11.27
C LYS A 188 4.77 4.91 -11.57
N GLY A 189 4.65 4.46 -12.82
CA GLY A 189 5.48 3.40 -13.36
C GLY A 189 6.93 3.86 -13.43
N ASN A 190 7.85 2.94 -13.17
CA ASN A 190 9.28 3.11 -13.38
C ASN A 190 9.67 2.60 -14.77
#